data_AF-A3Y9L8-F1
#
_entry.id   AF-A3Y9L8-F1
#
_cell.length_a   1.000
_cell.length_b   1.000
_cell.length_c   1.000
_cell.angle_alpha   90.00
_cell.angle_beta   90.00
_cell.angle_gamma   90.00
#
_symmetry.space_group_name_H-M   'P 1'
#
loop_
_entity.id
_entity.type
_entity.pdbx_description
1 polymer ?
#
loop_
_entity_poly.entity_id
_entity_poly.type
_entity_poly.pdbx_seq_one_letter_code
_entity_poly.pdbx_strand_id
1 'polypeptide(L)'
;MFALKQNSYLKKNRIKRGSFSPSSRSPLSLIQLAGEQDAVNEISPFKRGNVLRDIIDTNGMSYATLQWARQNESKLLEEIYDQLNNLETNGSEIEKKAAVLAKSDINRISAQIFKTLKVGNCGEFANMTSYTLRKNTVDQYIYTVSMEGAIFDEANSKWTDHAFNIVQPIEVLDKPVLNPKGFKDDAMIADSWGDQNPVKLKDFLARDNPYGKRMNRSEMKIRKTIKADGQETLNDPSVIKIITDVINNSYKADRLLIEATADQKMQSINNGENDPHLF
;
A
#
# COMPACT_ATOMS: atom_id res chain seq x y z
N MET A 1 -15.23 -21.43 52.26
CA MET A 1 -13.96 -22.17 52.35
C MET A 1 -14.00 -23.29 51.31
N PHE A 2 -13.55 -23.01 50.08
CA PHE A 2 -13.27 -24.01 49.04
C PHE A 2 -12.01 -23.54 48.32
N ALA A 3 -10.92 -24.26 48.53
CA ALA A 3 -9.62 -23.99 47.93
C ALA A 3 -9.48 -24.82 46.65
N LEU A 4 -9.26 -24.15 45.52
CA LEU A 4 -8.76 -24.74 44.29
C LEU A 4 -7.27 -25.07 44.47
N LYS A 5 -6.88 -26.34 44.28
CA LYS A 5 -5.49 -26.74 44.06
C LYS A 5 -5.31 -27.20 42.62
N GLN A 6 -4.43 -26.49 41.92
CA GLN A 6 -3.83 -26.89 40.65
C GLN A 6 -2.83 -28.06 40.86
N ASN A 7 -2.67 -28.90 39.83
CA ASN A 7 -1.42 -29.56 39.41
C ASN A 7 -1.70 -30.35 38.11
N SER A 8 -1.27 -29.90 36.93
CA SER A 8 0.07 -30.00 36.34
C SER A 8 0.40 -31.40 35.77
N TYR A 9 0.03 -31.65 34.51
CA TYR A 9 0.60 -32.73 33.70
C TYR A 9 0.71 -32.30 32.23
N LEU A 10 1.82 -31.66 31.87
CA LEU A 10 2.33 -31.68 30.49
C LEU A 10 3.85 -31.91 30.55
N LYS A 11 4.23 -33.17 30.29
CA LYS A 11 5.61 -33.62 30.14
C LYS A 11 6.20 -33.03 28.86
N LYS A 12 7.35 -32.37 29.00
CA LYS A 12 8.21 -31.87 27.92
C LYS A 12 8.79 -33.04 27.11
N ASN A 13 8.43 -33.14 25.83
CA ASN A 13 9.21 -33.91 24.85
C ASN A 13 10.29 -33.01 24.26
N ARG A 14 11.54 -33.26 24.65
CA ARG A 14 12.74 -32.55 24.22
C ARG A 14 13.28 -33.27 22.97
N ILE A 15 12.97 -32.76 21.79
CA ILE A 15 13.51 -33.27 20.52
C ILE A 15 14.99 -32.88 20.42
N LYS A 16 15.86 -33.88 20.24
CA LYS A 16 17.30 -33.72 20.03
C LYS A 16 17.57 -32.96 18.73
N ARG A 17 18.34 -31.86 18.81
CA ARG A 17 18.82 -31.11 17.65
C ARG A 17 19.92 -31.92 16.95
N GLY A 18 19.59 -32.46 15.78
CA GLY A 18 20.58 -32.88 14.80
C GLY A 18 21.22 -31.66 14.13
N SER A 19 22.52 -31.76 13.85
CA SER A 19 23.30 -30.78 13.11
C SER A 19 22.73 -30.56 11.70
N PHE A 20 22.24 -29.35 11.43
CA PHE A 20 21.74 -28.95 10.12
C PHE A 20 22.85 -28.30 9.28
N SER A 21 23.00 -28.79 8.05
CA SER A 21 23.84 -28.23 6.99
C SER A 21 23.21 -26.94 6.44
N PRO A 22 23.97 -25.85 6.17
CA PRO A 22 23.44 -24.59 5.70
C PRO A 22 23.30 -24.57 4.17
N SER A 23 22.16 -25.02 3.63
CA SER A 23 21.82 -24.73 2.23
C SER A 23 20.32 -24.69 1.90
N SER A 24 19.44 -24.55 2.90
CA SER A 24 18.00 -24.39 2.67
C SER A 24 17.57 -23.01 3.16
N ARG A 25 17.07 -22.17 2.24
CA ARG A 25 16.32 -20.95 2.56
C ARG A 25 15.35 -21.26 3.71
N SER A 26 15.34 -20.43 4.76
CA SER A 26 14.43 -20.65 5.89
C SER A 26 12.98 -20.65 5.37
N PRO A 27 12.07 -21.47 5.94
CA PRO A 27 10.64 -21.45 5.58
C PRO A 27 10.02 -20.04 5.66
N LEU A 28 10.56 -19.20 6.56
CA LEU A 28 10.20 -17.78 6.70
C LEU A 28 10.47 -16.98 5.42
N SER A 29 11.63 -17.16 4.77
CA SER A 29 11.95 -16.43 3.54
C SER A 29 11.07 -16.77 2.32
N LEU A 30 10.44 -17.96 2.30
CA LEU A 30 9.51 -18.37 1.24
C LEU A 30 8.08 -17.87 1.49
N ILE A 31 7.62 -17.87 2.75
CA ILE A 31 6.30 -17.36 3.15
C ILE A 31 6.23 -15.83 2.99
N GLN A 32 7.33 -15.14 3.28
CA GLN A 32 7.43 -13.69 3.12
C GLN A 32 7.21 -13.28 1.66
N LEU A 33 7.99 -13.88 0.73
CA LEU A 33 7.88 -13.59 -0.70
C LEU A 33 6.46 -13.79 -1.25
N ALA A 34 5.72 -14.78 -0.73
CA ALA A 34 4.33 -15.00 -1.12
C ALA A 34 3.42 -13.84 -0.70
N GLY A 35 3.50 -13.37 0.56
CA GLY A 35 2.69 -12.26 1.03
C GLY A 35 3.00 -10.93 0.34
N GLU A 36 4.28 -10.69 0.01
CA GLU A 36 4.68 -9.53 -0.81
C GLU A 36 4.15 -9.62 -2.25
N GLN A 37 4.25 -10.80 -2.87
CA GLN A 37 3.76 -11.01 -4.22
C GLN A 37 2.24 -10.88 -4.29
N ASP A 38 1.51 -11.43 -3.32
CA ASP A 38 0.06 -11.30 -3.23
C ASP A 38 -0.36 -9.84 -3.07
N ALA A 39 0.37 -9.07 -2.24
CA ALA A 39 0.09 -7.65 -2.07
C ALA A 39 0.30 -6.85 -3.36
N VAL A 40 1.37 -7.13 -4.11
CA VAL A 40 1.63 -6.52 -5.42
C VAL A 40 0.54 -6.93 -6.42
N ASN A 41 0.23 -8.22 -6.53
CA ASN A 41 -0.74 -8.76 -7.49
C ASN A 41 -2.17 -8.26 -7.26
N GLU A 42 -2.53 -7.96 -6.03
CA GLU A 42 -3.85 -7.42 -5.72
C GLU A 42 -4.01 -5.98 -6.26
N ILE A 43 -2.92 -5.20 -6.29
CA ILE A 43 -2.96 -3.76 -6.57
C ILE A 43 -2.46 -3.42 -7.98
N SER A 44 -1.51 -4.17 -8.53
CA SER A 44 -0.94 -3.92 -9.87
C SER A 44 -1.97 -3.86 -11.03
N PRO A 45 -3.13 -4.55 -10.98
CA PRO A 45 -4.15 -4.41 -12.02
C PRO A 45 -4.85 -3.04 -12.03
N PHE A 46 -4.67 -2.20 -11.00
CA PHE A 46 -5.29 -0.88 -10.91
C PHE A 46 -4.66 0.09 -11.91
N LYS A 47 -5.40 1.15 -12.23
CA LYS A 47 -4.99 2.11 -13.26
C LYS A 47 -4.23 3.29 -12.67
N ARG A 48 -3.20 3.72 -13.38
CA ARG A 48 -2.38 4.87 -12.99
C ARG A 48 -2.93 6.12 -13.63
N GLY A 49 -3.31 7.10 -12.82
CA GLY A 49 -3.92 8.34 -13.31
C GLY A 49 -2.92 9.32 -13.96
N ASN A 50 -1.63 9.00 -13.97
CA ASN A 50 -0.56 9.84 -14.52
C ASN A 50 0.36 9.09 -15.51
N VAL A 51 0.00 7.88 -15.93
CA VAL A 51 0.76 7.14 -16.95
C VAL A 51 0.01 7.22 -18.26
N LEU A 52 0.66 7.70 -19.32
CA LEU A 52 0.01 7.99 -20.61
C LEU A 52 -0.72 6.76 -21.17
N ARG A 53 -0.09 5.59 -21.10
CA ARG A 53 -0.69 4.31 -21.53
C ARG A 53 -2.02 4.05 -20.82
N ASP A 54 -2.04 4.11 -19.49
CA ASP A 54 -3.25 3.82 -18.70
C ASP A 54 -4.35 4.87 -18.92
N ILE A 55 -3.97 6.12 -19.23
CA ILE A 55 -4.92 7.19 -19.59
C ILE A 55 -5.56 6.90 -20.94
N ILE A 56 -4.77 6.55 -21.96
CA ILE A 56 -5.27 6.19 -23.28
C ILE A 56 -6.16 4.95 -23.21
N ASP A 57 -5.70 3.89 -22.53
CA ASP A 57 -6.41 2.62 -22.40
C ASP A 57 -7.79 2.76 -21.72
N THR A 58 -7.95 3.81 -20.90
CA THR A 58 -9.20 4.09 -20.18
C THR A 58 -9.97 5.27 -20.74
N ASN A 59 -9.58 5.79 -21.92
CA ASN A 59 -10.15 6.99 -22.53
C ASN A 59 -10.25 8.17 -21.54
N GLY A 60 -9.15 8.46 -20.83
CA GLY A 60 -9.06 9.56 -19.88
C GLY A 60 -9.58 9.26 -18.47
N MET A 61 -10.30 8.14 -18.27
CA MET A 61 -10.98 7.87 -17.00
C MET A 61 -10.04 7.65 -15.83
N SER A 62 -8.87 7.03 -16.03
CA SER A 62 -7.89 6.85 -14.95
C SER A 62 -7.39 8.20 -14.41
N TYR A 63 -7.12 9.17 -15.29
CA TYR A 63 -6.75 10.52 -14.89
C TYR A 63 -7.89 11.21 -14.16
N ALA A 64 -9.09 11.24 -14.76
CA ALA A 64 -10.24 11.95 -14.20
C ALA A 64 -10.67 11.40 -12.84
N THR A 65 -10.70 10.07 -12.68
CA THR A 65 -11.02 9.39 -11.41
C THR A 65 -10.00 9.74 -10.33
N LEU A 66 -8.70 9.76 -10.66
CA LEU A 66 -7.65 10.14 -9.71
C LEU A 66 -7.78 11.60 -9.26
N GLN A 67 -8.01 12.52 -10.21
CA GLN A 67 -8.19 13.94 -9.89
C GLN A 67 -9.42 14.16 -9.01
N TRP A 68 -10.55 13.54 -9.35
CA TRP A 68 -11.76 13.59 -8.55
C TRP A 68 -11.52 13.05 -7.13
N ALA A 69 -10.87 11.90 -7.01
CA ALA A 69 -10.59 11.28 -5.72
C ALA A 69 -9.73 12.18 -4.83
N ARG A 70 -8.67 12.77 -5.37
CA ARG A 70 -7.78 13.69 -4.63
C ARG A 70 -8.49 14.98 -4.21
N GLN A 71 -9.34 15.53 -5.07
CA GLN A 71 -10.10 16.75 -4.76
C GLN A 71 -11.19 16.50 -3.71
N ASN A 72 -11.74 15.28 -3.65
CA ASN A 72 -12.83 14.92 -2.76
C ASN A 72 -12.39 14.10 -1.54
N GLU A 73 -11.12 13.72 -1.40
CA GLU A 73 -10.64 12.81 -0.36
C GLU A 73 -11.02 13.29 1.05
N SER A 74 -10.75 14.56 1.36
CA SER A 74 -11.10 15.13 2.68
C SER A 74 -12.60 15.06 2.97
N LYS A 75 -13.45 15.33 1.96
CA LYS A 75 -14.91 15.27 2.08
C LYS A 75 -15.39 13.82 2.26
N LEU A 76 -14.84 12.89 1.49
CA LEU A 76 -15.13 11.46 1.62
C LEU A 76 -14.73 10.95 3.01
N LEU A 77 -13.56 11.36 3.52
CA LEU A 77 -13.10 11.01 4.86
C LEU A 77 -14.06 11.56 5.92
N GLU A 78 -14.48 12.81 5.83
CA GLU A 78 -15.46 13.42 6.75
C GLU A 78 -16.78 12.62 6.77
N GLU A 79 -17.37 12.35 5.61
CA GLU A 79 -18.62 11.59 5.50
C GLU A 79 -18.49 10.15 6.01
N ILE A 80 -17.37 9.48 5.74
CA ILE A 80 -17.07 8.15 6.28
C ILE A 80 -16.98 8.21 7.81
N TYR A 81 -16.27 9.19 8.37
CA TYR A 81 -16.11 9.32 9.82
C TYR A 81 -17.44 9.57 10.51
N ASP A 82 -18.33 10.38 9.93
CA ASP A 82 -19.67 10.61 10.46
C ASP A 82 -20.51 9.32 10.50
N GLN A 83 -20.47 8.53 9.43
CA GLN A 83 -21.16 7.24 9.41
C GLN A 83 -20.54 6.22 10.37
N LEU A 84 -19.21 6.21 10.54
CA LEU A 84 -18.54 5.38 11.54
C LEU A 84 -18.87 5.82 12.97
N ASN A 85 -19.01 7.12 13.24
CA ASN A 85 -19.48 7.63 14.54
C ASN A 85 -20.89 7.13 14.87
N ASN A 86 -21.78 7.14 13.86
CA ASN A 86 -23.12 6.58 14.01
C ASN A 86 -23.08 5.07 14.28
N LEU A 87 -22.22 4.32 13.57
CA LEU A 87 -22.03 2.88 13.79
C LEU A 87 -21.46 2.58 15.19
N GLU A 88 -20.52 3.39 15.68
CA GLU A 88 -19.95 3.30 17.03
C GLU A 88 -20.98 3.55 18.13
N THR A 89 -21.96 4.42 17.87
CA THR A 89 -22.99 4.76 18.86
C THR A 89 -24.14 3.74 18.85
N ASN A 90 -24.60 3.38 17.65
CA ASN A 90 -25.88 2.69 17.46
C ASN A 90 -25.75 1.25 16.96
N GLY A 91 -24.54 0.79 16.60
CA GLY A 91 -24.30 -0.57 16.10
C GLY A 91 -24.32 -1.63 17.21
N SER A 92 -24.19 -2.89 16.80
CA SER A 92 -23.90 -4.01 17.72
C SER A 92 -22.51 -3.86 18.35
N GLU A 93 -22.25 -4.54 19.48
CA GLU A 93 -20.94 -4.47 20.16
C GLU A 93 -19.74 -4.85 19.26
N ILE A 94 -19.96 -5.69 18.25
CA ILE A 94 -18.93 -6.04 17.25
C ILE A 94 -18.69 -4.85 16.31
N GLU A 95 -19.77 -4.29 15.76
CA GLU A 95 -19.70 -3.13 14.85
C GLU A 95 -19.11 -1.89 15.53
N LYS A 96 -19.43 -1.67 16.81
CA LYS A 96 -18.84 -0.57 17.58
C LYS A 96 -17.33 -0.70 17.67
N LYS A 97 -16.82 -1.89 18.01
CA LYS A 97 -15.37 -2.16 18.07
C LYS A 97 -14.73 -2.00 16.70
N ALA A 98 -15.38 -2.48 15.65
CA ALA A 98 -14.90 -2.32 14.28
C ALA A 98 -14.83 -0.84 13.86
N ALA A 99 -15.83 -0.03 14.18
CA ALA A 99 -15.85 1.40 13.90
C ALA A 99 -14.71 2.15 14.62
N VAL A 100 -14.49 1.86 15.91
CA VAL A 100 -13.37 2.42 16.68
C VAL A 100 -12.02 2.07 16.05
N LEU A 101 -11.83 0.80 15.68
CA LEU A 101 -10.60 0.33 15.03
C LEU A 101 -10.39 1.02 13.67
N ALA A 102 -11.43 1.13 12.85
CA ALA A 102 -11.36 1.80 11.55
C ALA A 102 -10.95 3.27 11.68
N LYS A 103 -11.59 4.01 12.60
CA LYS A 103 -11.31 5.42 12.86
C LYS A 103 -9.89 5.70 13.37
N SER A 104 -9.24 4.71 13.98
CA SER A 104 -7.89 4.87 14.53
C SER A 104 -6.78 4.98 13.46
N ASP A 105 -7.10 4.69 12.19
CA ASP A 105 -6.12 4.64 11.10
C ASP A 105 -6.64 5.31 9.82
N ILE A 106 -6.69 6.65 9.82
CA ILE A 106 -7.19 7.46 8.69
C ILE A 106 -6.51 7.13 7.36
N ASN A 107 -5.20 6.84 7.39
CA ASN A 107 -4.42 6.51 6.21
C ASN A 107 -4.87 5.18 5.57
N ARG A 108 -5.44 4.26 6.36
CA ARG A 108 -6.02 3.01 5.87
C ARG A 108 -7.34 3.24 5.18
N ILE A 109 -8.18 4.14 5.70
CA ILE A 109 -9.42 4.55 5.03
C ILE A 109 -9.09 5.24 3.71
N SER A 110 -8.11 6.16 3.70
CA SER A 110 -7.57 6.76 2.47
C SER A 110 -7.11 5.71 1.46
N ALA A 111 -6.30 4.72 1.88
CA ALA A 111 -5.91 3.61 1.01
C ALA A 111 -7.12 2.83 0.47
N GLN A 112 -8.14 2.61 1.30
CA GLN A 112 -9.37 1.93 0.89
C GLN A 112 -10.20 2.74 -0.12
N ILE A 113 -10.17 4.08 -0.07
CA ILE A 113 -10.79 4.95 -1.08
C ILE A 113 -10.19 4.67 -2.46
N PHE A 114 -8.88 4.80 -2.60
CA PHE A 114 -8.18 4.56 -3.87
C PHE A 114 -8.30 3.11 -4.34
N LYS A 115 -8.32 2.14 -3.41
CA LYS A 115 -8.53 0.73 -3.71
C LYS A 115 -9.92 0.44 -4.26
N THR A 116 -10.94 1.10 -3.71
CA THR A 116 -12.33 0.98 -4.19
C THR A 116 -12.48 1.55 -5.60
N LEU A 117 -11.83 2.69 -5.87
CA LEU A 117 -11.82 3.35 -7.17
C LEU A 117 -10.87 2.68 -8.19
N LYS A 118 -10.01 1.76 -7.73
CA LYS A 118 -9.01 1.04 -8.54
C LYS A 118 -8.10 1.98 -9.33
N VAL A 119 -7.71 3.10 -8.72
CA VAL A 119 -6.89 4.14 -9.34
C VAL A 119 -5.88 4.72 -8.35
N GLY A 120 -4.76 5.24 -8.84
CA GLY A 120 -3.77 5.92 -8.01
C GLY A 120 -2.59 6.50 -8.80
N ASN A 121 -1.65 7.11 -8.10
CA ASN A 121 -0.28 7.32 -8.54
C ASN A 121 0.67 6.58 -7.57
N CYS A 122 1.99 6.70 -7.72
CA CYS A 122 2.98 5.99 -6.91
C CYS A 122 2.75 6.15 -5.40
N GLY A 123 2.36 7.33 -4.92
CA GLY A 123 2.02 7.58 -3.52
C GLY A 123 0.82 6.76 -3.04
N GLU A 124 -0.29 6.80 -3.78
CA GLU A 124 -1.51 6.05 -3.44
C GLU A 124 -1.28 4.53 -3.57
N PHE A 125 -0.57 4.08 -4.61
CA PHE A 125 -0.19 2.67 -4.78
C PHE A 125 0.69 2.19 -3.62
N ALA A 126 1.70 2.95 -3.21
CA ALA A 126 2.53 2.60 -2.06
C ALA A 126 1.75 2.61 -0.74
N ASN A 127 0.71 3.45 -0.60
CA ASN A 127 -0.17 3.42 0.55
C ASN A 127 -1.06 2.16 0.54
N MET A 128 -1.74 1.88 -0.57
CA MET A 128 -2.56 0.67 -0.77
C MET A 128 -1.74 -0.60 -0.51
N THR A 129 -0.57 -0.72 -1.12
CA THR A 129 0.32 -1.86 -0.96
C THR A 129 0.84 -1.99 0.47
N SER A 130 1.15 -0.89 1.16
CA SER A 130 1.56 -0.95 2.58
C SER A 130 0.52 -1.62 3.48
N TYR A 131 -0.77 -1.39 3.25
CA TYR A 131 -1.83 -1.98 4.05
C TYR A 131 -2.17 -3.41 3.65
N THR A 132 -2.10 -3.71 2.35
CA THR A 132 -2.22 -5.10 1.89
C THR A 132 -1.06 -5.95 2.41
N LEU A 133 0.17 -5.42 2.43
CA LEU A 133 1.32 -6.06 3.06
C LEU A 133 1.10 -6.31 4.55
N ARG A 134 0.62 -5.30 5.30
CA ARG A 134 0.35 -5.44 6.75
C ARG A 134 -0.59 -6.61 7.05
N LYS A 135 -1.59 -6.82 6.19
CA LYS A 135 -2.55 -7.92 6.26
C LYS A 135 -1.92 -9.26 5.87
N ASN A 136 -1.14 -9.29 4.80
CA ASN A 136 -0.64 -10.52 4.18
C ASN A 136 0.67 -11.03 4.80
N THR A 137 1.37 -10.21 5.59
CA THR A 137 2.64 -10.58 6.22
C THR A 137 2.61 -10.41 7.73
N VAL A 138 3.56 -11.08 8.40
CA VAL A 138 3.78 -11.04 9.85
C VAL A 138 5.28 -10.92 10.15
N ASP A 139 5.62 -10.42 11.33
CA ASP A 139 7.00 -10.32 11.83
C ASP A 139 7.97 -9.58 10.90
N GLN A 140 7.46 -8.53 10.25
CA GLN A 140 8.23 -7.64 9.39
C GLN A 140 7.94 -6.18 9.71
N TYR A 141 8.88 -5.30 9.36
CA TYR A 141 8.61 -3.88 9.22
C TYR A 141 8.35 -3.55 7.75
N ILE A 142 7.27 -2.83 7.50
CA ILE A 142 6.90 -2.27 6.20
C ILE A 142 7.25 -0.78 6.24
N TYR A 143 8.09 -0.34 5.32
CA TYR A 143 8.51 1.03 5.17
C TYR A 143 7.93 1.59 3.88
N THR A 144 7.08 2.62 3.97
CA THR A 144 6.74 3.41 2.78
C THR A 144 7.88 4.38 2.54
N VAL A 145 8.50 4.28 1.38
CA VAL A 145 9.68 5.04 0.98
C VAL A 145 9.35 5.85 -0.26
N SER A 146 9.87 7.06 -0.34
CA SER A 146 9.88 7.83 -1.58
C SER A 146 11.29 8.09 -2.06
N MET A 147 11.45 8.17 -3.37
CA MET A 147 12.55 8.85 -4.06
C MET A 147 12.22 10.34 -4.05
N GLU A 148 13.10 11.18 -3.50
CA GLU A 148 13.00 12.63 -3.65
C GLU A 148 14.16 13.09 -4.53
N GLY A 149 13.88 13.58 -5.73
CA GLY A 149 14.93 14.16 -6.57
C GLY A 149 16.03 13.19 -6.98
N ALA A 150 15.71 11.90 -7.14
CA ALA A 150 16.70 10.85 -7.36
C ALA A 150 17.08 10.67 -8.84
N ILE A 151 16.09 10.83 -9.72
CA ILE A 151 16.22 10.51 -11.13
C ILE A 151 15.85 11.75 -11.93
N PHE A 152 16.82 12.30 -12.65
CA PHE A 152 16.54 13.32 -13.64
C PHE A 152 16.11 12.63 -14.94
N ASP A 153 14.87 12.86 -15.33
CA ASP A 153 14.37 12.52 -16.65
C ASP A 153 14.83 13.59 -17.64
N GLU A 154 15.87 13.27 -18.40
CA GLU A 154 16.45 14.16 -19.42
C GLU A 154 15.44 14.53 -20.51
N ALA A 155 14.52 13.62 -20.87
CA ALA A 155 13.53 13.88 -21.92
C ALA A 155 12.53 14.96 -21.49
N ASN A 156 12.21 15.00 -20.20
CA ASN A 156 11.22 15.92 -19.63
C ASN A 156 11.82 17.03 -18.77
N SER A 157 13.15 17.07 -18.63
CA SER A 157 13.90 18.01 -17.78
C SER A 157 13.36 18.12 -16.35
N LYS A 158 12.98 16.97 -15.77
CA LYS A 158 12.33 16.91 -14.46
C LYS A 158 12.95 15.87 -13.56
N TRP A 159 12.96 16.18 -12.27
CA TRP A 159 13.24 15.21 -11.24
C TRP A 159 12.00 14.36 -11.00
N THR A 160 12.13 13.05 -11.12
CA THR A 160 11.04 12.11 -10.85
C THR A 160 11.07 11.69 -9.38
N ASP A 161 9.90 11.80 -8.78
CA ASP A 161 9.62 11.27 -7.45
C ASP A 161 8.80 9.99 -7.61
N HIS A 162 9.14 8.97 -6.82
CA HIS A 162 8.46 7.67 -6.85
C HIS A 162 8.31 7.14 -5.46
N ALA A 163 7.17 6.51 -5.15
CA ALA A 163 6.91 5.90 -3.87
C ALA A 163 6.66 4.41 -4.01
N PHE A 164 7.22 3.64 -3.07
CA PHE A 164 7.17 2.18 -3.03
C PHE A 164 7.32 1.69 -1.59
N ASN A 165 7.17 0.38 -1.38
CA ASN A 165 7.35 -0.23 -0.07
C ASN A 165 8.64 -1.03 0.00
N ILE A 166 9.35 -0.91 1.12
CA ILE A 166 10.43 -1.82 1.50
C ILE A 166 9.91 -2.65 2.67
N VAL A 167 10.10 -3.96 2.62
CA VAL A 167 9.80 -4.87 3.72
C VAL A 167 11.08 -5.54 4.20
N GLN A 168 11.20 -5.61 5.52
CA GLN A 168 12.34 -6.24 6.15
C GLN A 168 11.93 -7.05 7.39
N PRO A 169 12.35 -8.33 7.52
CA PRO A 169 12.04 -9.15 8.67
C PRO A 169 12.57 -8.56 9.97
N ILE A 170 11.78 -8.67 11.04
CA ILE A 170 12.16 -8.22 12.39
C ILE A 170 13.36 -9.02 12.89
N GLU A 171 13.47 -10.32 12.56
CA GLU A 171 14.62 -11.14 12.96
C GLU A 171 15.97 -10.63 12.40
N VAL A 172 15.94 -9.83 11.33
CA VAL A 172 17.12 -9.22 10.70
C VAL A 172 17.39 -7.81 11.29
N LEU A 173 16.45 -7.26 12.05
CA LEU A 173 16.48 -5.88 12.57
C LEU A 173 16.36 -5.86 14.10
N ASP A 174 17.40 -5.41 14.78
CA ASP A 174 17.33 -5.15 16.24
C ASP A 174 16.28 -4.07 16.59
N LYS A 175 15.97 -3.18 15.65
CA LYS A 175 15.01 -2.07 15.76
C LYS A 175 14.57 -1.57 14.37
N PRO A 176 13.46 -0.81 14.26
CA PRO A 176 13.06 -0.20 13.00
C PRO A 176 14.18 0.65 12.39
N VAL A 177 14.31 0.60 11.07
CA VAL A 177 15.25 1.44 10.31
C VAL A 177 14.75 2.88 10.31
N LEU A 178 15.57 3.80 10.84
CA LEU A 178 15.25 5.23 10.87
C LEU A 178 15.89 6.02 9.72
N ASN A 179 16.87 5.42 9.04
CA ASN A 179 17.58 6.03 7.92
C ASN A 179 17.74 4.99 6.80
N PRO A 180 17.44 5.33 5.54
CA PRO A 180 17.60 4.44 4.38
C PRO A 180 18.93 3.69 4.27
N LYS A 181 20.04 4.27 4.76
CA LYS A 181 21.35 3.60 4.80
C LYS A 181 21.34 2.33 5.67
N GLY A 182 20.42 2.22 6.62
CA GLY A 182 20.28 1.08 7.53
C GLY A 182 19.53 -0.13 6.95
N PHE A 183 18.91 0.00 5.78
CA PHE A 183 18.28 -1.16 5.13
C PHE A 183 19.32 -2.24 4.79
N LYS A 184 18.89 -3.49 4.70
CA LYS A 184 19.77 -4.57 4.22
C LYS A 184 19.58 -4.73 2.71
N ASP A 185 20.63 -5.17 2.03
CA ASP A 185 20.60 -5.34 0.56
C ASP A 185 19.60 -6.40 0.10
N ASP A 186 19.28 -7.35 0.97
CA ASP A 186 18.29 -8.41 0.78
C ASP A 186 16.89 -8.04 1.29
N ALA A 187 16.67 -6.82 1.77
CA ALA A 187 15.32 -6.32 2.01
C ALA A 187 14.52 -6.38 0.70
N MET A 188 13.23 -6.69 0.81
CA MET A 188 12.35 -6.85 -0.35
C MET A 188 11.68 -5.52 -0.69
N ILE A 189 11.56 -5.23 -1.97
CA ILE A 189 10.80 -4.12 -2.53
C ILE A 189 9.45 -4.66 -2.99
N ALA A 190 8.37 -4.00 -2.60
CA ALA A 190 7.05 -4.23 -3.15
C ALA A 190 6.59 -2.92 -3.81
N ASP A 191 6.55 -2.93 -5.14
CA ASP A 191 6.17 -1.78 -5.96
C ASP A 191 5.05 -2.16 -6.93
N SER A 192 3.82 -2.00 -6.45
CA SER A 192 2.62 -2.24 -7.24
C SER A 192 2.41 -1.20 -8.35
N TRP A 193 3.01 -0.01 -8.24
CA TRP A 193 2.89 1.01 -9.29
C TRP A 193 3.81 0.67 -10.46
N GLY A 194 4.97 0.08 -10.21
CA GLY A 194 5.91 -0.33 -11.26
C GLY A 194 5.45 -1.48 -12.17
N ASP A 195 4.37 -2.19 -11.85
CA ASP A 195 4.02 -3.50 -12.45
C ASP A 195 5.15 -4.54 -12.30
N GLN A 196 5.97 -4.42 -11.25
CA GLN A 196 7.12 -5.30 -11.02
C GLN A 196 6.81 -6.30 -9.91
N ASN A 197 7.24 -7.55 -10.11
CA ASN A 197 7.27 -8.52 -9.01
C ASN A 197 8.17 -8.01 -7.89
N PRO A 198 8.00 -8.48 -6.64
CA PRO A 198 8.90 -8.11 -5.57
C PRO A 198 10.35 -8.46 -5.89
N VAL A 199 11.24 -7.49 -5.76
CA VAL A 199 12.69 -7.61 -6.01
C VAL A 199 13.48 -7.27 -4.77
N LYS A 200 14.77 -7.58 -4.73
CA LYS A 200 15.63 -7.17 -3.62
C LYS A 200 16.03 -5.71 -3.77
N LEU A 201 16.22 -5.02 -2.65
CA LEU A 201 16.64 -3.62 -2.63
C LEU A 201 17.92 -3.39 -3.45
N LYS A 202 18.92 -4.27 -3.34
CA LYS A 202 20.16 -4.14 -4.12
C LYS A 202 19.92 -4.18 -5.64
N ASP A 203 18.97 -4.99 -6.10
CA ASP A 203 18.69 -5.19 -7.52
C ASP A 203 17.87 -4.01 -8.05
N PHE A 204 16.90 -3.55 -7.23
CA PHE A 204 16.15 -2.32 -7.47
C PHE A 204 17.04 -1.08 -7.62
N LEU A 205 18.01 -0.90 -6.70
CA LEU A 205 19.00 0.18 -6.77
C LEU A 205 19.95 0.03 -7.98
N ALA A 206 20.17 -1.20 -8.46
CA ALA A 206 21.09 -1.51 -9.55
C ALA A 206 20.49 -1.33 -10.95
N ARG A 207 19.20 -0.97 -11.07
CA ARG A 207 18.38 -0.61 -12.25
C ARG A 207 17.06 -1.39 -12.37
N ASP A 208 16.78 -2.33 -11.48
CA ASP A 208 15.51 -3.09 -11.50
C ASP A 208 14.37 -2.32 -10.84
N ASN A 209 14.17 -1.06 -11.28
CA ASN A 209 13.12 -0.15 -10.85
C ASN A 209 12.38 0.38 -12.09
N PRO A 210 11.20 1.01 -11.94
CA PRO A 210 10.35 1.39 -13.08
C PRO A 210 11.04 2.31 -14.10
N TYR A 211 12.10 3.01 -13.69
CA TYR A 211 12.82 3.95 -14.55
C TYR A 211 14.06 3.34 -15.21
N GLY A 212 14.48 2.13 -14.83
CA GLY A 212 15.69 1.50 -15.37
C GLY A 212 16.98 2.27 -15.02
N LYS A 213 16.97 3.08 -13.96
CA LYS A 213 18.10 3.95 -13.55
C LYS A 213 18.81 3.41 -12.31
N ARG A 214 20.12 3.68 -12.18
CA ARG A 214 20.81 3.40 -10.92
C ARG A 214 20.40 4.42 -9.87
N MET A 215 20.34 3.97 -8.63
CA MET A 215 19.99 4.80 -7.50
C MET A 215 20.85 4.52 -6.28
N ASN A 216 20.86 5.47 -5.37
CA ASN A 216 21.53 5.40 -4.08
C ASN A 216 20.52 5.52 -2.94
N ARG A 217 20.82 4.86 -1.82
CA ARG A 217 20.00 4.96 -0.61
C ARG A 217 19.91 6.38 -0.04
N SER A 218 20.85 7.26 -0.36
CA SER A 218 20.81 8.68 0.03
C SER A 218 19.70 9.47 -0.66
N GLU A 219 19.17 8.95 -1.77
CA GLU A 219 18.10 9.57 -2.55
C GLU A 219 16.71 9.07 -2.11
N MET A 220 16.68 8.19 -1.11
CA MET A 220 15.46 7.64 -0.53
C MET A 220 15.09 8.38 0.75
N LYS A 221 13.80 8.38 1.09
CA LYS A 221 13.28 8.91 2.35
C LYS A 221 12.19 8.01 2.90
N ILE A 222 12.33 7.63 4.16
CA ILE A 222 11.30 6.87 4.88
C ILE A 222 10.18 7.84 5.26
N ARG A 223 8.97 7.58 4.76
CA ARG A 223 7.77 8.38 5.05
C ARG A 223 6.96 7.82 6.19
N LYS A 224 6.89 6.49 6.24
CA LYS A 224 6.05 5.75 7.17
C LYS A 224 6.70 4.42 7.50
N THR A 225 6.48 3.95 8.71
CA THR A 225 6.87 2.61 9.13
C THR A 225 5.69 1.96 9.84
N ILE A 226 5.36 0.75 9.43
CA ILE A 226 4.29 -0.06 9.99
C ILE A 226 4.91 -1.39 10.40
N LYS A 227 4.52 -1.93 11.55
CA LYS A 227 4.82 -3.31 11.90
C LYS A 227 3.74 -4.21 11.30
N ALA A 228 4.14 -5.17 10.47
CA ALA A 228 3.23 -6.19 9.96
C ALA A 228 2.83 -7.13 11.12
N ASP A 229 1.53 -7.25 11.33
CA ASP A 229 0.92 -8.00 12.43
C ASP A 229 -0.13 -9.00 11.92
N GLY A 230 -0.29 -9.13 10.59
CA GLY A 230 -1.32 -9.96 9.97
C GLY A 230 -2.73 -9.46 10.24
N GLN A 231 -2.91 -8.24 10.77
CA GLN A 231 -4.22 -7.74 11.17
C GLN A 231 -4.92 -6.97 10.05
N GLU A 232 -6.10 -7.46 9.68
CA GLU A 232 -7.07 -6.70 8.90
C GLU A 232 -7.93 -5.86 9.85
N THR A 233 -7.70 -4.54 9.91
CA THR A 233 -8.51 -3.62 10.73
C THR A 233 -9.72 -3.06 9.97
N LEU A 234 -9.85 -3.35 8.67
CA LEU A 234 -11.05 -3.09 7.86
C LEU A 234 -11.60 -4.42 7.28
N ASN A 235 -11.94 -5.38 8.15
CA ASN A 235 -12.57 -6.64 7.74
C ASN A 235 -14.07 -6.70 8.04
N ASP A 236 -14.58 -5.80 8.88
CA ASP A 236 -15.99 -5.82 9.25
C ASP A 236 -16.86 -5.41 8.05
N PRO A 237 -17.84 -6.25 7.64
CA PRO A 237 -18.67 -5.96 6.47
C PRO A 237 -19.44 -4.63 6.58
N SER A 238 -19.88 -4.23 7.77
CA SER A 238 -20.60 -2.96 7.98
C SER A 238 -19.68 -1.76 7.75
N VAL A 239 -18.43 -1.84 8.22
CA VAL A 239 -17.41 -0.81 7.97
C VAL A 239 -17.06 -0.72 6.48
N ILE A 240 -16.79 -1.86 5.82
CA ILE A 240 -16.48 -1.89 4.38
C ILE A 240 -17.66 -1.31 3.57
N LYS A 241 -18.89 -1.68 3.95
CA LYS A 241 -20.10 -1.19 3.30
C LYS A 241 -20.23 0.33 3.44
N ILE A 242 -20.03 0.90 4.63
CA ILE A 242 -20.05 2.36 4.85
C ILE A 242 -19.05 3.05 3.91
N ILE A 243 -17.79 2.59 3.91
CA ILE A 243 -16.74 3.20 3.07
C ILE A 243 -17.13 3.11 1.60
N THR A 244 -17.56 1.93 1.15
CA THR A 244 -17.93 1.68 -0.26
C THR A 244 -19.15 2.49 -0.69
N ASP A 245 -20.18 2.59 0.16
CA ASP A 245 -21.41 3.33 -0.14
C ASP A 245 -21.14 4.83 -0.25
N VAL A 246 -20.35 5.41 0.67
CA VAL A 246 -19.96 6.82 0.61
C VAL A 246 -19.23 7.12 -0.69
N ILE A 247 -18.21 6.32 -1.03
CA ILE A 247 -17.43 6.48 -2.27
C ILE A 247 -18.34 6.37 -3.49
N ASN A 248 -19.14 5.31 -3.59
CA ASN A 248 -19.97 5.04 -4.76
C ASN A 248 -21.06 6.09 -4.95
N ASN A 249 -21.69 6.56 -3.87
CA ASN A 249 -22.73 7.57 -3.96
C ASN A 249 -22.14 8.91 -4.41
N SER A 250 -21.03 9.34 -3.82
CA SER A 250 -20.33 10.57 -4.19
C SER A 250 -19.78 10.50 -5.62
N TYR A 251 -19.15 9.39 -5.99
CA TYR A 251 -18.64 9.17 -7.36
C TYR A 251 -19.76 9.19 -8.39
N LYS A 252 -20.89 8.55 -8.09
CA LYS A 252 -22.06 8.52 -8.99
C LYS A 252 -22.68 9.91 -9.15
N ALA A 253 -22.73 10.70 -8.09
CA ALA A 253 -23.25 12.07 -8.14
C ALA A 253 -22.42 12.96 -9.08
N ASP A 254 -21.10 12.78 -9.08
CA ASP A 254 -20.17 13.59 -9.87
C ASP A 254 -19.81 12.97 -11.23
N ARG A 255 -20.45 11.86 -11.61
CA ARG A 255 -20.07 11.07 -12.79
C ARG A 255 -19.94 11.89 -14.08
N LEU A 256 -20.89 12.79 -14.35
CA LEU A 256 -20.86 13.61 -15.56
C LEU A 256 -19.67 14.58 -15.58
N LEU A 257 -19.27 15.09 -14.42
CA LEU A 257 -18.09 15.96 -14.29
C LEU A 257 -16.80 15.16 -14.51
N ILE A 258 -16.75 13.93 -13.99
CA ILE A 258 -15.62 13.02 -14.18
C ILE A 258 -15.47 12.66 -15.65
N GLU A 259 -16.56 12.29 -16.33
CA GLU A 259 -16.57 11.97 -17.75
C GLU A 259 -16.13 13.18 -18.60
N ALA A 260 -16.64 14.39 -18.30
CA ALA A 260 -16.20 15.61 -18.98
C ALA A 260 -14.70 15.90 -18.77
N THR A 261 -14.16 15.63 -17.58
CA THR A 261 -12.73 15.77 -17.28
C THR A 261 -11.90 14.76 -18.07
N ALA A 262 -12.39 13.53 -18.24
CA ALA A 262 -11.74 12.50 -19.05
C ALA A 262 -11.69 12.91 -20.53
N ASP A 263 -12.81 13.40 -21.07
CA ASP A 263 -12.89 13.87 -22.45
C ASP A 263 -11.95 15.06 -22.71
N GLN A 264 -11.91 16.04 -21.81
CA GLN A 264 -10.98 17.16 -21.88
C GLN A 264 -9.52 16.68 -21.90
N LYS A 265 -9.18 15.69 -21.06
CA LYS A 265 -7.84 15.13 -21.03
C LYS A 265 -7.48 14.44 -22.35
N MET A 266 -8.41 13.70 -22.95
CA MET A 266 -8.19 13.05 -24.25
C MET A 266 -8.06 14.05 -25.40
N GLN A 267 -8.83 15.14 -25.39
CA GLN A 267 -8.69 16.22 -26.37
C GLN A 267 -7.30 16.87 -26.29
N SER A 268 -6.82 17.16 -25.07
CA SER A 268 -5.48 17.71 -24.83
C SER A 268 -4.38 16.81 -25.40
N ILE A 269 -4.46 15.50 -25.14
CA ILE A 269 -3.50 14.50 -25.68
C ILE A 269 -3.55 14.47 -27.21
N ASN A 270 -4.74 14.44 -27.81
CA ASN A 270 -4.91 14.39 -29.26
C ASN A 270 -4.41 15.66 -29.97
N ASN A 271 -4.45 16.81 -29.28
CA ASN A 271 -3.93 18.08 -29.77
C ASN A 271 -2.40 18.20 -29.62
N GLY A 272 -1.73 17.19 -29.04
CA GLY A 272 -0.29 17.22 -28.80
C GLY A 272 0.12 18.17 -27.67
N GLU A 273 -0.79 18.47 -26.75
CA GLU A 273 -0.45 19.28 -25.58
C GLU A 273 0.44 18.45 -24.64
N ASN A 274 1.65 18.96 -24.39
CA ASN A 274 2.57 18.34 -23.45
C ASN A 274 2.04 18.56 -22.03
N ASP A 275 1.54 17.50 -21.38
CA ASP A 275 1.35 17.50 -19.94
C ASP A 275 2.63 16.99 -19.27
N PRO A 276 3.38 17.88 -18.61
CA PRO A 276 4.69 17.54 -18.09
C PRO A 276 4.60 16.71 -16.79
N HIS A 277 3.39 16.32 -16.36
CA HIS A 277 3.15 15.43 -15.22
C HIS A 277 2.81 13.99 -15.63
N LEU A 278 2.79 13.70 -16.94
CA LEU A 278 2.61 12.34 -17.46
C LEU A 278 3.95 11.58 -17.52
N PHE A 279 3.89 10.31 -17.15
CA PHE A 279 4.96 9.32 -17.28
C PHE A 279 4.68 8.38 -18.47
#